data_AF-A0A4U1JCM8-F1
#
_entry.id   AF-A0A4U1JCM8-F1
#
_cell.length_a   1.000
_cell.length_b   1.000
_cell.length_c   1.000
_cell.angle_alpha   90.00
_cell.angle_beta   90.00
_cell.angle_gamma   90.00
#
_symmetry.space_group_name_H-M   'P 1'
#
loop_
_entity.id
_entity.type
_entity.pdbx_description
1 polymer ?
#
loop_
_entity_poly.entity_id
_entity_poly.type
_entity_poly.pdbx_seq_one_letter_code
_entity_poly.pdbx_strand_id
1 'polypeptide(L)'
;MATKRGVPDYEIAVAVSKGTDIAPLVPALGAALHAAVELCPEIVQAGQRGEIVGVSFRVEQGAIGKVATKGVEATCVGGALGGKPIAAPDKLAVLAQIRFPSEAPVPTAPTGTP
;
A
#
# COMPACT_ATOMS: atom_id res chain seq x y z
N MET A 1 -15.35 -14.74 -13.94
CA MET A 1 -14.41 -13.63 -14.21
C MET A 1 -14.69 -12.59 -13.15
N ALA A 2 -13.82 -12.45 -12.15
CA ALA A 2 -14.02 -11.46 -11.09
C ALA A 2 -13.88 -10.08 -11.72
N THR A 3 -14.96 -9.30 -11.71
CA THR A 3 -14.95 -7.88 -12.07
C THR A 3 -13.82 -7.25 -11.30
N LYS A 4 -12.71 -6.88 -11.98
CA LYS A 4 -11.70 -6.01 -11.39
C LYS A 4 -12.48 -4.80 -10.91
N ARG A 5 -12.68 -4.67 -9.59
CA ARG A 5 -13.21 -3.44 -9.01
C ARG A 5 -12.39 -2.33 -9.64
N GLY A 6 -13.05 -1.30 -10.18
CA GLY A 6 -12.39 -0.17 -10.84
C GLY A 6 -11.56 0.64 -9.83
N VAL A 7 -10.53 0.01 -9.30
CA VAL A 7 -9.53 0.61 -8.44
C VAL A 7 -8.67 1.43 -9.39
N PRO A 8 -8.66 2.77 -9.23
CA PRO A 8 -7.80 3.63 -10.03
C PRO A 8 -6.34 3.19 -9.86
N ASP A 9 -5.47 3.52 -10.81
CA ASP A 9 -4.03 3.24 -10.68
C ASP A 9 -3.53 3.79 -9.34
N TYR A 10 -2.63 3.05 -8.67
CA TYR A 10 -2.14 3.42 -7.35
C TYR A 10 -0.73 2.89 -7.11
N GLU A 11 0.03 3.68 -6.38
CA GLU A 11 1.38 3.37 -5.97
C GLU A 11 1.40 2.93 -4.51
N ILE A 12 2.21 1.93 -4.21
CA ILE A 12 2.45 1.46 -2.85
C ILE A 12 3.88 1.83 -2.48
N ALA A 13 4.03 2.78 -1.55
CA ALA A 13 5.32 3.12 -0.96
C ALA A 13 5.49 2.37 0.37
N VAL A 14 6.58 1.63 0.51
CA VAL A 14 6.90 0.89 1.74
C VAL A 14 8.21 1.41 2.32
N ALA A 15 8.16 1.85 3.57
CA ALA A 15 9.32 2.23 4.35
C ALA A 15 9.49 1.25 5.52
N VAL A 16 10.73 0.96 5.88
CA VAL A 16 11.06 0.12 7.04
C VAL A 16 12.01 0.82 8.00
N SER A 17 12.10 0.28 9.21
CA SER A 17 13.08 0.70 10.20
C SER A 17 14.52 0.58 9.67
N LYS A 18 15.36 1.55 10.06
CA LYS A 18 16.76 1.65 9.65
C LYS A 18 17.53 0.34 9.88
N GLY A 19 18.31 -0.08 8.89
CA GLY A 19 19.22 -1.22 8.99
C GLY A 19 18.66 -2.56 8.52
N THR A 20 17.45 -2.57 7.94
CA THR A 20 16.88 -3.78 7.32
C THR A 20 16.84 -3.63 5.80
N ASP A 21 17.34 -4.64 5.09
CA ASP A 21 17.17 -4.73 3.64
C ASP A 21 15.72 -5.11 3.33
N ILE A 22 14.99 -4.20 2.68
CA ILE A 22 13.57 -4.39 2.34
C ILE A 22 13.38 -4.97 0.94
N ALA A 23 14.38 -4.91 0.07
CA ALA A 23 14.27 -5.35 -1.33
C ALA A 23 13.57 -6.72 -1.51
N PRO A 24 13.91 -7.78 -0.75
CA PRO A 24 13.23 -9.09 -0.87
C PRO A 24 11.80 -9.10 -0.32
N LEU A 25 11.46 -8.15 0.55
CA LEU A 25 10.15 -8.04 1.21
C LEU A 25 9.15 -7.24 0.38
N VAL A 26 9.62 -6.30 -0.46
CA VAL A 26 8.78 -5.45 -1.31
C VAL A 26 7.73 -6.25 -2.10
N PRO A 27 8.05 -7.32 -2.83
CA PRO A 27 7.04 -8.05 -3.60
C PRO A 27 5.98 -8.73 -2.71
N ALA A 28 6.39 -9.32 -1.57
CA ALA A 28 5.46 -9.96 -0.65
C ALA A 28 4.55 -8.93 0.04
N LEU A 29 5.10 -7.82 0.49
CA LEU A 29 4.37 -6.70 1.08
C LEU A 29 3.43 -6.06 0.06
N GLY A 30 3.91 -5.82 -1.15
CA GLY A 30 3.12 -5.27 -2.25
C GLY A 30 1.93 -6.15 -2.61
N ALA A 31 2.12 -7.47 -2.72
CA ALA A 31 1.03 -8.41 -2.98
C ALA A 31 0.00 -8.43 -1.83
N ALA A 32 0.46 -8.42 -0.57
CA ALA A 32 -0.42 -8.39 0.59
C ALA A 32 -1.22 -7.08 0.68
N LEU A 33 -0.58 -5.95 0.41
CA LEU A 33 -1.21 -4.62 0.37
C LEU A 33 -2.21 -4.54 -0.79
N HIS A 34 -1.85 -5.01 -1.99
CA HIS A 34 -2.75 -5.06 -3.14
C HIS A 34 -4.02 -5.85 -2.83
N ALA A 35 -3.87 -7.06 -2.28
CA ALA A 35 -5.00 -7.89 -1.88
C ALA A 35 -5.87 -7.22 -0.81
N ALA A 36 -5.26 -6.49 0.13
CA ALA A 36 -6.00 -5.70 1.12
C ALA A 36 -6.78 -4.55 0.47
N VAL A 37 -6.19 -3.85 -0.51
CA VAL A 37 -6.87 -2.77 -1.25
C VAL A 37 -8.07 -3.29 -2.03
N GLU A 38 -7.95 -4.44 -2.70
CA GLU A 38 -9.07 -5.03 -3.45
C GLU A 38 -10.27 -5.39 -2.56
N LEU A 39 -10.01 -5.76 -1.30
CA LEU A 39 -11.04 -6.07 -0.31
C LEU A 39 -11.70 -4.81 0.28
N CYS A 40 -10.99 -3.68 0.31
CA CYS A 40 -11.39 -2.45 0.99
C CYS A 40 -11.87 -1.35 0.03
N PRO A 41 -13.19 -1.23 -0.21
CA PRO A 41 -13.75 -0.25 -1.15
C PRO A 41 -13.56 1.21 -0.69
N GLU A 42 -13.36 1.45 0.60
CA GLU A 42 -13.22 2.79 1.17
C GLU A 42 -11.92 3.47 0.73
N ILE A 43 -10.88 2.69 0.44
CA ILE A 43 -9.60 3.19 -0.09
C ILE A 43 -9.79 3.81 -1.48
N VAL A 44 -10.67 3.24 -2.30
CA VAL A 44 -10.96 3.78 -3.64
C VAL A 44 -11.55 5.19 -3.51
N GLN A 45 -12.39 5.41 -2.50
CA GLN A 45 -12.95 6.74 -2.23
C GLN A 45 -11.89 7.71 -1.71
N ALA A 46 -11.02 7.28 -0.80
CA ALA A 46 -9.88 8.10 -0.36
C ALA A 46 -8.94 8.46 -1.52
N GLY A 47 -8.70 7.50 -2.44
CA GLY A 47 -7.90 7.72 -3.62
C GLY A 47 -8.49 8.73 -4.60
N GLN A 48 -9.80 8.70 -4.81
CA GLN A 48 -10.50 9.72 -5.60
C GLN A 48 -10.44 11.12 -4.97
N ARG A 49 -10.31 11.20 -3.65
CA ARG A 49 -10.11 12.48 -2.93
C ARG A 49 -8.65 12.94 -2.91
N GLY A 50 -7.73 12.17 -3.49
CA GLY A 50 -6.29 12.45 -3.45
C GLY A 50 -5.65 12.24 -2.07
N GLU A 51 -6.32 11.49 -1.18
CA GLU A 51 -5.81 11.21 0.16
C GLU A 51 -4.80 10.06 0.14
N ILE A 52 -3.74 10.20 0.92
CA ILE A 52 -2.75 9.14 1.13
C ILE A 52 -3.18 8.27 2.29
N VAL A 53 -3.42 6.99 2.03
CA VAL A 53 -3.78 6.03 3.08
C VAL A 53 -2.51 5.44 3.68
N GLY A 54 -2.19 5.87 4.90
CA GLY A 54 -1.03 5.40 5.65
C GLY A 54 -1.38 4.26 6.61
N VAL A 55 -0.60 3.19 6.57
CA VAL A 55 -0.77 2.01 7.43
C VAL A 55 0.59 1.66 8.02
N SER A 56 0.68 1.62 9.35
CA SER A 56 1.94 1.31 10.03
C SER A 56 1.79 0.01 10.81
N PHE A 57 2.71 -0.93 10.67
CA PHE A 57 2.66 -2.20 11.38
C PHE A 57 4.04 -2.65 11.79
N ARG A 58 4.08 -3.60 12.71
CA ARG A 58 5.31 -4.30 13.07
C ARG A 58 5.20 -5.73 12.65
N VAL A 59 6.27 -6.27 12.09
CA VAL A 59 6.44 -7.71 11.96
C VAL A 59 7.17 -8.21 13.19
N GLU A 60 6.54 -9.15 13.89
CA GLU A 60 7.11 -9.85 15.04
C GLU A 60 6.93 -11.36 14.81
N GLN A 61 7.96 -12.16 15.08
CA GLN A 61 7.92 -13.62 14.92
C GLN A 61 7.49 -14.09 13.51
N GLY A 62 7.86 -13.35 12.46
CA GLY A 62 7.51 -13.69 11.08
C GLY A 62 6.03 -13.49 10.73
N ALA A 63 5.29 -12.70 11.50
CA ALA A 63 3.90 -12.34 11.20
C ALA A 63 3.66 -10.84 11.38
N ILE A 64 2.74 -10.29 10.59
CA ILE A 64 2.28 -8.91 10.77
C ILE A 64 1.51 -8.84 12.09
N GLY A 65 2.10 -8.17 13.07
CA GLY A 65 1.52 -7.91 14.37
C GLY A 65 0.49 -6.77 14.32
N LYS A 66 0.41 -6.01 15.40
CA LYS A 66 -0.61 -4.97 15.55
C LYS A 66 -0.40 -3.85 14.52
N VAL A 67 -1.40 -3.67 13.65
CA VAL A 67 -1.42 -2.59 12.67
C VAL A 67 -2.00 -1.33 13.31
N ALA A 68 -1.22 -0.26 13.30
CA ALA A 68 -1.67 1.09 13.62
C ALA A 68 -2.24 1.75 12.36
N THR A 69 -3.53 2.07 12.44
CA THR A 69 -4.31 2.65 11.36
C THR A 69 -4.86 4.00 11.80
N LYS A 70 -5.00 4.94 10.85
CA LYS A 70 -5.63 6.23 11.10
C LYS A 70 -6.63 6.49 9.99
N GLY A 71 -7.92 6.55 10.35
CA GLY A 71 -9.02 6.59 9.38
C GLY A 71 -9.68 5.22 9.17
N VAL A 72 -10.89 5.22 8.62
CA VAL A 72 -11.70 4.01 8.41
C VAL A 72 -11.07 3.17 7.29
N GLU A 73 -10.56 3.84 6.27
CA GLU A 73 -9.90 3.26 5.10
C GLU A 73 -8.63 2.49 5.50
N ALA A 74 -7.79 3.10 6.33
CA ALA A 74 -6.59 2.45 6.86
C ALA A 74 -6.95 1.28 7.79
N THR A 75 -8.08 1.36 8.51
CA THR A 75 -8.53 0.32 9.43
C THR A 75 -8.94 -0.96 8.70
N CYS A 76 -9.63 -0.84 7.56
CA CYS A 76 -9.93 -1.99 6.71
C CYS A 76 -8.65 -2.68 6.22
N VAL A 77 -7.67 -1.91 5.72
CA VAL A 77 -6.37 -2.45 5.27
C VAL A 77 -5.64 -3.13 6.41
N GLY A 78 -5.56 -2.48 7.56
CA GLY A 78 -4.87 -3.04 8.71
C GLY A 78 -5.51 -4.32 9.23
N GLY A 79 -6.85 -4.43 9.15
CA GLY A 79 -7.55 -5.67 9.45
C GLY A 79 -7.24 -6.80 8.47
N ALA A 80 -7.12 -6.49 7.17
CA ALA A 80 -6.78 -7.48 6.14
C ALA A 80 -5.31 -7.92 6.16
N LEU A 81 -4.41 -7.07 6.67
CA LEU A 81 -2.98 -7.35 6.82
C LEU A 81 -2.63 -8.05 8.14
N GLY A 82 -3.36 -7.75 9.21
CA GLY A 82 -3.09 -8.28 10.55
C GLY A 82 -3.09 -9.82 10.56
N GLY A 83 -2.06 -10.41 11.17
CA GLY A 83 -1.91 -11.86 11.29
C GLY A 83 -1.42 -12.57 10.02
N LYS A 84 -1.13 -11.86 8.93
CA LYS A 84 -0.51 -12.49 7.75
C LYS A 84 0.94 -12.88 8.04
N PRO A 85 1.35 -14.11 7.68
CA PRO A 85 2.74 -14.51 7.76
C PRO A 85 3.56 -13.74 6.73
N ILE A 86 4.73 -13.25 7.14
CA ILE A 86 5.70 -12.59 6.28
C ILE A 86 7.10 -13.06 6.67
N ALA A 87 7.88 -13.45 5.67
CA ALA A 87 9.28 -13.84 5.85
C ALA A 87 10.17 -12.59 6.04
N ALA A 88 9.97 -11.85 7.12
CA ALA A 88 10.78 -10.70 7.51
C ALA A 88 11.50 -10.99 8.84
N PRO A 89 12.61 -10.27 9.14
CA PRO A 89 13.29 -10.38 10.42
C PRO A 89 12.35 -10.08 11.60
N ASP A 90 12.65 -10.70 12.74
CA ASP A 90 11.82 -10.77 13.94
C ASP A 90 11.33 -9.42 14.51
N LYS A 91 11.94 -8.30 14.12
CA LYS A 91 11.56 -6.96 14.58
C LYS A 91 11.69 -5.95 13.43
N LEU A 92 10.67 -5.88 12.60
CA LEU A 92 10.61 -4.92 11.49
C LEU A 92 9.42 -3.98 11.66
N ALA A 93 9.65 -2.69 11.92
CA ALA A 93 8.57 -1.71 11.76
C ALA A 93 8.47 -1.31 10.29
N VAL A 94 7.27 -1.46 9.74
CA VAL A 94 6.92 -1.16 8.35
C VAL A 94 5.90 -0.05 8.34
N LEU A 95 6.11 0.94 7.48
CA LEU A 95 5.16 1.99 7.15
C LEU A 95 4.83 1.86 5.67
N ALA A 96 3.60 1.47 5.38
CA ALA A 96 3.05 1.39 4.03
C ALA A 96 2.19 2.63 3.77
N GLN A 97 2.32 3.21 2.58
CA GLN A 97 1.48 4.30 2.10
C GLN A 97 0.93 3.93 0.74
N ILE A 98 -0.39 3.96 0.63
CA ILE A 98 -1.08 3.81 -0.65
C ILE A 98 -1.33 5.23 -1.17
N ARG A 99 -0.78 5.52 -2.34
CA ARG A 99 -0.88 6.81 -3.01
C ARG A 99 -1.62 6.61 -4.31
N PHE A 100 -2.54 7.51 -4.58
CA PHE A 100 -3.22 7.54 -5.87
C PHE A 100 -2.55 8.65 -6.66
N PRO A 101 -1.93 8.37 -7.82
CA PRO A 101 -1.48 9.40 -8.72
C PRO A 101 -2.70 10.24 -9.10
N SER A 102 -2.83 11.40 -8.48
CA SER A 102 -3.62 12.48 -9.05
C SER A 102 -2.88 12.83 -10.33
N GLU A 103 -3.47 12.58 -11.51
CA GLU A 103 -2.87 12.89 -12.81
C GLU A 103 -2.13 14.23 -12.74
N ALA A 104 -0.81 14.19 -12.64
CA ALA A 104 -0.03 15.34 -13.08
C ALA A 104 -0.25 15.39 -14.58
N PRO A 105 -0.71 16.51 -15.17
CA PRO A 105 -0.90 16.60 -16.60
C PRO A 105 0.42 16.19 -17.25
N VAL A 106 0.38 15.11 -18.01
CA VAL A 106 1.51 14.67 -18.82
C VAL A 106 1.86 15.88 -19.69
N PRO A 107 3.07 16.47 -19.61
CA PRO A 107 3.43 17.51 -20.55
C PRO A 107 3.40 16.87 -21.93
N THR A 108 2.36 17.18 -22.71
CA THR A 108 2.31 16.89 -24.14
C THR A 108 3.61 17.43 -24.72
N ALA A 109 4.49 16.51 -25.12
CA ALA A 109 5.71 16.86 -25.83
C ALA A 109 5.32 17.82 -26.97
N PRO A 110 6.06 18.94 -27.19
CA PRO A 110 5.78 19.78 -28.34
C PRO A 110 5.95 18.91 -29.58
N THR A 111 4.85 18.70 -30.30
CA THR A 111 4.87 18.09 -31.63
C THR A 111 5.73 18.97 -32.51
N GLY A 112 7.02 18.65 -32.58
CA GLY A 112 7.92 19.12 -33.62
C GLY A 112 7.31 18.70 -34.94
N THR A 113 6.72 19.66 -35.63
CA THR A 113 6.19 19.50 -36.99
C THR A 113 7.30 20.01 -37.93
N PRO A 114 7.65 19.24 -38.99
CA PRO A 114 8.86 19.41 -39.79
C PRO A 114 8.96 20.73 -40.57
#